data_AF-A0A7S2L153-F1
#
_entry.id   AF-A0A7S2L153-F1
#
_cell.length_a   1.000
_cell.length_b   1.000
_cell.length_c   1.000
_cell.angle_alpha   90.00
_cell.angle_beta   90.00
_cell.angle_gamma   90.00
#
_symmetry.space_group_name_H-M   'P 1'
#
loop_
_entity.id
_entity.type
_entity.pdbx_description
1 polymer ?
#
loop_
_entity_poly.entity_id
_entity_poly.type
_entity_poly.pdbx_seq_one_letter_code
_entity_poly.pdbx_strand_id
1 'polypeptide(L)'
;MHRLTPTVRRLAAAKSSKNILISKSKRCFASASPTSWDADTNDSMNTNSLTKLFNPTDDHAALREMVRSFTEREVEPQALEYNRSETFNSELFRKFGSQNDGLGILGLTAPDEFGGTGLPDATAVSIVHEELSYSDPALCLSYLAHSILLVNNLAVNANDEQLALFMPGICDGSKIGGMC
;
A
#
# COMPACT_ATOMS: atom_id res chain seq x y z
N MET A 1 -0.90 -4.43 30.50
CA MET A 1 -0.89 -5.73 29.78
C MET A 1 -1.97 -5.68 28.70
N HIS A 2 -1.68 -5.05 27.55
CA HIS A 2 -2.63 -5.00 26.43
C HIS A 2 -2.49 -6.26 25.57
N ARG A 3 -3.61 -6.96 25.35
CA ARG A 3 -3.68 -8.13 24.47
C ARG A 3 -3.74 -7.66 23.03
N LEU A 4 -2.81 -8.13 22.21
CA LEU A 4 -2.82 -7.96 20.75
C LEU A 4 -4.01 -8.71 20.13
N THR A 5 -4.60 -8.14 19.07
CA THR A 5 -5.73 -8.70 18.32
C THR A 5 -5.30 -9.87 17.41
N PRO A 6 -6.23 -10.75 16.98
CA PRO A 6 -5.90 -11.98 16.24
C PRO A 6 -5.14 -11.76 14.92
N THR A 7 -5.33 -10.61 14.28
CA THR A 7 -4.66 -10.22 13.03
C THR A 7 -3.15 -10.08 13.21
N VAL A 8 -2.71 -9.47 14.31
CA VAL A 8 -1.29 -9.31 14.67
C VAL A 8 -0.63 -10.66 14.99
N ARG A 9 -1.42 -11.64 15.46
CA ARG A 9 -0.91 -12.96 15.85
C ARG A 9 -0.59 -13.86 14.65
N ARG A 10 -1.20 -13.63 13.48
CA ARG A 10 -0.85 -14.33 12.22
C ARG A 10 0.48 -13.87 11.63
N LEU A 11 0.90 -12.63 11.90
CA LEU A 11 2.15 -12.03 11.40
C LEU A 11 3.42 -12.66 11.99
N ALA A 12 3.37 -13.19 13.22
CA ALA A 12 4.55 -13.76 13.88
C ALA A 12 4.89 -15.20 13.45
N ALA A 13 3.96 -15.93 12.82
CA ALA A 13 4.10 -17.38 12.60
C ALA A 13 4.70 -17.78 11.23
N ALA A 14 4.92 -16.85 10.30
CA ALA A 14 5.31 -17.17 8.92
C ALA A 14 6.84 -17.15 8.65
N LYS A 15 7.68 -16.91 9.66
CA LYS A 15 9.15 -17.00 9.52
C LYS A 15 9.64 -18.45 9.57
N SER A 16 9.42 -19.22 8.52
CA SER A 16 10.31 -20.35 8.22
C SER A 16 10.28 -20.75 6.74
N SER A 17 11.48 -20.68 6.16
CA SER A 17 11.93 -21.39 4.96
C SER A 17 11.50 -20.83 3.59
N LYS A 18 12.43 -20.12 2.93
CA LYS A 18 13.16 -20.61 1.74
C LYS A 18 14.10 -19.53 1.20
N ASN A 19 15.39 -19.87 1.10
CA ASN A 19 16.37 -19.15 0.29
C ASN A 19 15.96 -19.24 -1.19
N ILE A 20 15.53 -18.13 -1.78
CA ILE A 20 15.39 -17.98 -3.23
C ILE A 20 16.28 -16.81 -3.65
N LEU A 21 17.25 -17.11 -4.50
CA LEU A 21 18.13 -16.15 -5.14
C LEU A 21 17.28 -15.32 -6.13
N ILE A 22 16.93 -14.09 -5.75
CA ILE A 22 16.25 -13.13 -6.62
C ILE A 22 17.31 -12.43 -7.48
N SER A 23 17.27 -12.67 -8.80
CA SER A 23 18.06 -11.91 -9.76
C SER A 23 17.55 -10.47 -9.78
N LYS A 24 18.42 -9.51 -9.47
CA LYS A 24 18.12 -8.07 -9.51
C LYS A 24 17.63 -7.67 -10.90
N SER A 25 16.32 -7.41 -11.03
CA SER A 25 15.74 -6.73 -12.17
C SER A 25 16.39 -5.34 -12.30
N LYS A 26 16.93 -5.04 -13.48
CA LYS A 26 17.58 -3.76 -13.78
C LYS A 26 16.50 -2.68 -13.91
N ARG A 27 16.58 -1.68 -13.04
CA ARG A 27 15.78 -0.44 -13.10
C ARG A 27 15.76 0.12 -14.53
N CYS A 28 14.59 0.28 -15.12
CA CYS A 28 14.39 0.99 -16.37
C CYS A 28 14.40 2.51 -16.12
N PHE A 29 15.57 3.08 -15.86
CA PHE A 29 15.79 4.51 -15.99
C PHE A 29 17.17 4.72 -16.59
N ALA A 30 17.22 4.82 -17.91
CA ALA A 30 18.42 5.15 -18.66
C ALA A 30 18.13 6.35 -19.55
N SER A 31 18.40 7.54 -19.04
CA SER A 31 19.18 8.60 -19.73
C SER A 31 19.13 9.91 -18.94
N ALA A 32 20.29 10.40 -18.52
CA ALA A 32 20.59 11.82 -18.36
C ALA A 32 22.11 12.01 -18.34
N SER A 33 22.58 12.97 -19.12
CA SER A 33 23.96 13.46 -19.25
C SER A 33 24.59 13.85 -17.90
N PRO A 34 25.94 13.92 -17.78
CA PRO A 34 26.59 14.25 -16.53
C PRO A 34 26.34 15.72 -16.20
N THR A 35 25.38 15.98 -15.32
CA THR A 35 25.27 17.25 -14.61
C THR A 35 26.32 17.26 -13.50
N SER A 36 26.95 18.41 -13.30
CA SER A 36 28.11 18.69 -12.45
C SER A 36 27.85 18.59 -10.94
N TRP A 37 27.02 17.64 -10.53
CA TRP A 37 26.85 17.24 -9.13
C TRP A 37 27.85 16.13 -8.84
N ASP A 38 29.13 16.47 -8.93
CA ASP A 38 30.15 15.72 -8.20
C ASP A 38 29.90 16.01 -6.71
N ALA A 39 28.93 15.29 -6.16
CA ALA A 39 28.71 15.25 -4.74
C ALA A 39 29.99 14.67 -4.13
N ASP A 40 30.65 15.47 -3.29
CA ASP A 40 31.66 15.01 -2.37
C ASP A 40 31.11 13.76 -1.64
N THR A 41 31.53 12.58 -2.10
CA THR A 41 31.06 11.29 -1.60
C THR A 41 31.81 10.95 -0.32
N ASN A 42 31.53 11.72 0.73
CA ASN A 42 31.80 11.30 2.09
C ASN A 42 30.59 11.54 2.99
N ASP A 43 29.39 11.27 2.49
CA ASP A 43 28.22 11.15 3.35
C ASP A 43 27.94 9.67 3.59
N SER A 44 28.67 9.12 4.55
CA SER A 44 28.26 7.90 5.24
C SER A 44 27.02 8.21 6.09
N MET A 45 25.93 8.63 5.44
CA MET A 45 24.60 8.64 6.03
C MET A 45 24.38 7.24 6.57
N ASN A 46 24.36 7.15 7.90
CA ASN A 46 24.14 5.90 8.62
C ASN A 46 22.88 5.26 8.03
N THR A 47 23.04 4.10 7.38
CA THR A 47 21.95 3.44 6.65
C THR A 47 20.74 3.19 7.54
N ASN A 48 20.98 2.96 8.84
CA ASN A 48 19.93 2.85 9.86
C ASN A 48 19.13 4.14 10.07
N SER A 49 19.75 5.32 9.89
CA SER A 49 19.09 6.62 9.99
C SER A 49 18.14 6.85 8.81
N LEU A 50 18.59 6.54 7.59
CA LEU A 50 17.76 6.66 6.39
C LEU A 50 16.59 5.67 6.40
N THR A 51 16.83 4.41 6.80
CA THR A 51 15.73 3.43 6.92
C THR A 51 14.66 3.89 7.91
N LYS A 52 15.05 4.48 9.04
CA LYS A 52 14.11 5.05 10.02
C LYS A 52 13.38 6.28 9.50
N LEU A 53 14.02 7.11 8.67
CA LEU A 53 13.36 8.28 8.07
C LEU A 53 12.18 7.87 7.18
N PHE A 54 12.35 6.83 6.36
CA PHE A 54 11.31 6.33 5.45
C PHE A 54 10.33 5.33 6.08
N ASN A 55 10.64 4.84 7.27
CA ASN A 55 9.83 3.89 8.05
C ASN A 55 9.93 4.27 9.54
N PRO A 56 9.19 5.29 10.00
CA PRO A 56 9.37 5.86 11.33
C PRO A 56 8.93 4.92 12.47
N THR A 57 8.10 3.92 12.17
CA THR A 57 7.70 2.87 13.12
C THR A 57 7.86 1.48 12.49
N ASP A 58 7.87 0.44 13.33
CA ASP A 58 7.91 -0.95 12.86
C ASP A 58 6.66 -1.31 12.06
N ASP A 59 5.50 -0.74 12.40
CA ASP A 59 4.25 -0.94 11.65
C ASP A 59 4.34 -0.33 10.24
N HIS A 60 4.98 0.83 10.08
CA HIS A 60 5.25 1.41 8.77
C HIS A 60 6.19 0.54 7.93
N ALA A 61 7.24 -0.01 8.55
CA ALA A 61 8.15 -0.91 7.87
C ALA A 61 7.44 -2.20 7.42
N ALA A 62 6.60 -2.77 8.28
CA ALA A 62 5.81 -3.95 7.97
C ALA A 62 4.78 -3.69 6.86
N LEU A 63 4.08 -2.55 6.90
CA LEU A 63 3.17 -2.12 5.84
C LEU A 63 3.90 -2.01 4.50
N ARG A 64 5.07 -1.36 4.48
CA ARG A 64 5.88 -1.21 3.27
C ARG A 64 6.29 -2.55 2.69
N GLU A 65 6.82 -3.45 3.51
CA GLU A 65 7.24 -4.79 3.06
C GLU A 65 6.05 -5.60 2.51
N MET A 66 4.90 -5.51 3.18
CA MET A 66 3.67 -6.17 2.76
C MET A 66 3.19 -5.66 1.39
N VAL A 67 3.08 -4.34 1.22
CA VAL A 67 2.60 -3.74 -0.05
C VAL A 67 3.60 -4.00 -1.16
N ARG A 68 4.90 -3.83 -0.92
CA ARG A 68 5.96 -4.13 -1.90
C ARG A 68 5.87 -5.56 -2.40
N SER A 69 5.79 -6.51 -1.48
CA SER A 69 5.71 -7.94 -1.82
C SER A 69 4.44 -8.27 -2.61
N PHE A 70 3.33 -7.58 -2.32
CA PHE A 70 2.11 -7.70 -3.11
C PHE A 70 2.29 -7.08 -4.50
N THR A 71 2.86 -5.88 -4.60
CA THR A 71 3.11 -5.19 -5.87
C THR A 71 3.94 -6.06 -6.80
N GLU A 72 5.09 -6.56 -6.33
CA GLU A 72 5.99 -7.38 -7.14
C GLU A 72 5.33 -8.67 -7.65
N ARG A 73 4.46 -9.28 -6.83
CA ARG A 73 3.85 -10.58 -7.13
C ARG A 73 2.58 -10.48 -7.96
N GLU A 74 1.76 -9.46 -7.72
CA GLU A 74 0.38 -9.40 -8.25
C GLU A 74 0.15 -8.19 -9.16
N VAL A 75 0.83 -7.06 -8.93
CA VAL A 75 0.63 -5.82 -9.71
C VAL A 75 1.57 -5.76 -10.91
N GLU A 76 2.86 -6.02 -10.70
CA GLU A 76 3.90 -5.95 -11.75
C GLU A 76 3.61 -6.85 -12.96
N PRO A 77 3.15 -8.11 -12.80
CA PRO A 77 2.93 -8.99 -13.95
C PRO A 77 1.85 -8.49 -14.92
N GLN A 78 0.90 -7.67 -14.45
CA GLN A 78 -0.24 -7.21 -15.26
C GLN A 78 -0.14 -5.75 -15.72
N ALA A 79 0.68 -4.93 -15.06
CA ALA A 79 0.69 -3.47 -15.21
C ALA A 79 0.81 -3.00 -16.68
N LEU A 80 1.76 -3.56 -17.43
CA LEU A 80 2.03 -3.13 -18.81
C LEU A 80 0.87 -3.47 -19.77
N GLU A 81 0.22 -4.62 -19.59
CA GLU A 81 -0.87 -5.07 -20.46
C GLU A 81 -2.13 -4.22 -20.25
N TYR A 82 -2.53 -4.04 -18.99
CA TYR A 82 -3.72 -3.27 -18.64
C TYR A 82 -3.56 -1.78 -18.96
N ASN A 83 -2.36 -1.23 -18.78
CA ASN A 83 -2.06 0.14 -19.21
C ASN A 83 -2.15 0.31 -20.73
N ARG A 84 -1.62 -0.64 -21.53
CA ARG A 84 -1.70 -0.58 -23.00
C ARG A 84 -3.10 -0.74 -23.56
N SER A 85 -3.93 -1.53 -22.87
CA SER A 85 -5.32 -1.80 -23.26
C SER A 85 -6.32 -0.83 -22.61
N GLU A 86 -5.84 0.15 -21.84
CA GLU A 86 -6.66 1.14 -21.13
C GLU A 86 -7.79 0.51 -20.31
N THR A 87 -7.53 -0.68 -19.76
CA THR A 87 -8.54 -1.48 -19.05
C THR A 87 -8.27 -1.47 -17.56
N PHE A 88 -9.33 -1.38 -16.76
CA PHE A 88 -9.23 -1.44 -15.30
C PHE A 88 -9.33 -2.88 -14.79
N ASN A 89 -8.29 -3.36 -14.10
CA ASN A 89 -8.26 -4.68 -13.50
C ASN A 89 -9.05 -4.74 -12.18
N SER A 90 -10.39 -4.79 -12.29
CA SER A 90 -11.25 -4.83 -11.10
C SER A 90 -11.03 -6.06 -10.22
N GLU A 91 -10.61 -7.20 -10.78
CA GLU A 91 -10.33 -8.41 -10.00
C GLU A 91 -9.09 -8.25 -9.12
N LEU A 92 -8.01 -7.70 -9.66
CA LEU A 92 -6.83 -7.33 -8.86
C LEU A 92 -7.19 -6.29 -7.81
N PHE A 93 -7.99 -5.28 -8.17
CA PHE A 93 -8.39 -4.23 -7.23
C PHE A 93 -9.15 -4.79 -6.02
N ARG A 94 -10.03 -5.79 -6.20
CA ARG A 94 -10.74 -6.43 -5.08
C ARG A 94 -9.79 -7.07 -4.07
N LYS A 95 -8.60 -7.53 -4.50
CA LYS A 95 -7.58 -8.08 -3.58
C LYS A 95 -6.99 -7.03 -2.64
N PHE A 96 -7.20 -5.74 -2.89
CA PHE A 96 -6.81 -4.67 -1.94
C PHE A 96 -7.73 -4.61 -0.72
N GLY A 97 -8.96 -5.13 -0.81
CA GLY A 97 -9.91 -5.17 0.30
C GLY A 97 -9.51 -6.16 1.39
N SER A 98 -10.29 -6.22 2.46
CA SER A 98 -10.05 -7.13 3.60
C SER A 98 -10.67 -8.52 3.44
N GLN A 99 -11.55 -8.75 2.45
CA GLN A 99 -12.12 -10.09 2.21
C GLN A 99 -11.12 -11.06 1.57
N ASN A 100 -11.35 -12.36 1.80
CA ASN A 100 -10.71 -13.47 1.06
C ASN A 100 -9.17 -13.39 1.01
N ASP A 101 -8.53 -13.18 2.17
CA ASP A 101 -7.07 -13.02 2.31
C ASP A 101 -6.49 -11.81 1.54
N GLY A 102 -7.32 -10.80 1.28
CA GLY A 102 -6.91 -9.53 0.69
C GLY A 102 -6.02 -8.68 1.61
N LEU A 103 -5.41 -7.66 1.03
CA LEU A 103 -4.37 -6.84 1.66
C LEU A 103 -4.91 -5.92 2.77
N GLY A 104 -6.21 -5.60 2.74
CA GLY A 104 -6.87 -4.71 3.71
C GLY A 104 -6.55 -3.22 3.57
N ILE A 105 -5.85 -2.81 2.51
CA ILE A 105 -5.42 -1.40 2.35
C ILE A 105 -6.54 -0.45 1.93
N LEU A 106 -7.68 -0.95 1.44
CA LEU A 106 -8.83 -0.08 1.09
C LEU A 106 -9.40 0.66 2.31
N GLY A 107 -9.33 0.04 3.49
CA GLY A 107 -9.78 0.61 4.77
C GLY A 107 -8.68 1.34 5.56
N LEU A 108 -7.52 1.64 4.97
CA LEU A 108 -6.36 2.14 5.73
C LEU A 108 -6.66 3.37 6.60
N THR A 109 -7.51 4.27 6.10
CA THR A 109 -7.92 5.52 6.77
C THR A 109 -9.28 5.42 7.48
N ALA A 110 -9.94 4.27 7.43
CA ALA A 110 -11.22 4.05 8.09
C ALA A 110 -11.02 3.83 9.60
N PRO A 111 -12.03 4.14 10.44
CA PRO A 111 -12.02 3.75 11.84
C PRO A 111 -12.03 2.22 11.99
N ASP A 112 -11.35 1.70 13.02
CA ASP A 112 -11.19 0.26 13.25
C ASP A 112 -12.53 -0.50 13.32
N GLU A 113 -13.54 0.08 13.97
CA GLU A 113 -14.89 -0.49 14.09
C GLU A 113 -15.63 -0.63 12.75
N PHE A 114 -15.16 0.06 11.71
CA PHE A 114 -15.74 0.06 10.37
C PHE A 114 -14.84 -0.63 9.33
N GLY A 115 -13.84 -1.40 9.77
CA GLY A 115 -12.92 -2.12 8.87
C GLY A 115 -11.58 -1.41 8.64
N GLY A 116 -11.24 -0.46 9.52
CA GLY A 116 -9.92 0.15 9.60
C GLY A 116 -8.79 -0.83 9.90
N THR A 117 -7.56 -0.41 9.60
CA THR A 117 -6.34 -1.22 9.81
C THR A 117 -5.53 -0.81 11.04
N GLY A 118 -5.98 0.17 11.83
CA GLY A 118 -5.26 0.68 13.00
C GLY A 118 -4.05 1.57 12.70
N LEU A 119 -3.82 1.94 11.43
CA LEU A 119 -2.74 2.85 11.03
C LEU A 119 -3.21 3.96 10.04
N PRO A 120 -4.15 4.83 10.46
CA PRO A 120 -4.79 5.82 9.59
C PRO A 120 -3.99 7.13 9.46
N ASP A 121 -2.66 7.06 9.43
CA ASP A 121 -1.82 8.25 9.31
C ASP A 121 -1.34 8.49 7.86
N ALA A 122 -0.92 9.73 7.60
CA ALA A 122 -0.48 10.15 6.27
C ALA A 122 0.78 9.41 5.80
N THR A 123 1.64 8.97 6.71
CA THR A 123 2.86 8.22 6.37
C THR A 123 2.50 6.84 5.84
N ALA A 124 1.59 6.13 6.50
CA ALA A 124 1.04 4.86 6.01
C ALA A 124 0.41 5.02 4.62
N VAL A 125 -0.40 6.06 4.42
CA VAL A 125 -0.98 6.38 3.11
C VAL A 125 0.12 6.59 2.06
N SER A 126 1.13 7.41 2.34
CA SER A 126 2.24 7.67 1.42
C SER A 126 3.02 6.41 1.06
N ILE A 127 3.24 5.50 2.01
CA ILE A 127 3.92 4.22 1.79
C ILE A 127 3.15 3.37 0.78
N VAL A 128 1.82 3.23 0.94
CA VAL A 128 1.02 2.42 0.00
C VAL A 128 1.07 3.02 -1.40
N HIS A 129 0.97 4.35 -1.52
CA HIS A 129 1.06 5.02 -2.82
C HIS A 129 2.43 4.83 -3.47
N GLU A 130 3.51 4.98 -2.70
CA GLU A 130 4.88 4.81 -3.20
C GLU A 130 5.10 3.38 -3.75
N GLU A 131 4.72 2.35 -2.97
CA GLU A 131 4.94 0.96 -3.35
C GLU A 131 4.02 0.47 -4.48
N LEU A 132 2.78 0.98 -4.60
CA LEU A 132 1.90 0.64 -5.74
C LEU A 132 2.32 1.36 -7.01
N SER A 133 2.58 2.68 -6.93
CA SER A 133 2.93 3.51 -8.09
C SER A 133 4.29 3.17 -8.69
N TYR A 134 5.17 2.50 -7.94
CA TYR A 134 6.41 1.94 -8.48
C TYR A 134 6.17 1.04 -9.69
N SER A 135 5.06 0.30 -9.70
CA SER A 135 4.71 -0.68 -10.72
C SER A 135 3.60 -0.21 -11.66
N ASP A 136 2.48 0.25 -11.09
CA ASP A 136 1.29 0.63 -11.84
C ASP A 136 0.71 1.94 -11.28
N PRO A 137 1.15 3.11 -11.79
CA PRO A 137 0.62 4.41 -11.39
C PRO A 137 -0.88 4.57 -11.67
N ALA A 138 -1.42 3.91 -12.70
CA ALA A 138 -2.84 4.03 -13.05
C ALA A 138 -3.73 3.25 -12.07
N LEU A 139 -3.32 2.03 -11.70
CA LEU A 139 -3.96 1.27 -10.64
C LEU A 139 -3.83 1.98 -9.28
N CYS A 140 -2.65 2.54 -8.99
CA CYS A 140 -2.43 3.34 -7.78
C CYS A 140 -3.37 4.56 -7.72
N LEU A 141 -3.61 5.25 -8.85
CA LEU A 141 -4.56 6.36 -8.90
C LEU A 141 -5.99 5.90 -8.60
N SER A 142 -6.38 4.72 -9.10
CA SER A 142 -7.67 4.12 -8.79
C SER A 142 -7.80 3.81 -7.28
N TYR A 143 -6.72 3.33 -6.66
CA TYR A 143 -6.64 3.12 -5.22
C TYR A 143 -6.77 4.44 -4.44
N LEU A 144 -6.08 5.50 -4.89
CA LEU A 144 -6.17 6.83 -4.30
C LEU A 144 -7.61 7.35 -4.31
N ALA A 145 -8.28 7.28 -5.46
CA ALA A 145 -9.66 7.73 -5.59
C ALA A 145 -10.59 7.00 -4.61
N HIS A 146 -10.40 5.70 -4.45
CA HIS A 146 -11.19 4.89 -3.52
C HIS A 146 -10.86 5.20 -2.05
N SER A 147 -9.61 5.02 -1.65
CA SER A 147 -9.18 5.05 -0.24
C SER A 147 -9.13 6.46 0.35
N ILE A 148 -8.82 7.48 -0.47
CA ILE A 148 -8.63 8.85 0.00
C ILE A 148 -9.83 9.72 -0.35
N LEU A 149 -10.28 9.71 -1.60
CA LEU A 149 -11.40 10.59 -1.96
C LEU A 149 -12.72 10.05 -1.41
N LEU A 150 -12.95 8.75 -1.39
CA LEU A 150 -14.18 8.18 -0.83
C LEU A 150 -14.04 7.78 0.65
N VAL A 151 -13.19 6.81 0.98
CA VAL A 151 -13.13 6.22 2.32
C VAL A 151 -12.71 7.25 3.37
N ASN A 152 -11.60 7.95 3.17
CA ASN A 152 -11.16 8.99 4.11
C ASN A 152 -12.16 10.15 4.22
N ASN A 153 -12.83 10.54 3.13
CA ASN A 153 -13.83 11.61 3.19
C ASN A 153 -15.05 11.20 4.04
N LEU A 154 -15.53 9.97 3.88
CA LEU A 154 -16.58 9.42 4.74
C LEU A 154 -16.11 9.32 6.19
N ALA A 155 -14.91 8.78 6.44
CA ALA A 155 -14.37 8.63 7.79
C ALA A 155 -14.31 9.97 8.57
N VAL A 156 -14.03 11.07 7.87
CA VAL A 156 -13.91 12.40 8.49
C VAL A 156 -15.25 13.13 8.60
N ASN A 157 -16.17 12.96 7.64
CA ASN A 157 -17.34 13.85 7.49
C ASN A 157 -18.70 13.16 7.68
N ALA A 158 -18.75 11.84 7.65
CA ALA A 158 -20.01 11.10 7.74
C ALA A 158 -20.45 10.92 9.21
N ASN A 159 -21.75 10.74 9.41
CA ASN A 159 -22.29 10.30 10.70
C ASN A 159 -22.24 8.77 10.83
N ASP A 160 -22.50 8.25 12.04
CA ASP A 160 -22.43 6.81 12.33
C ASP A 160 -23.35 5.96 11.44
N GLU A 161 -24.55 6.46 11.12
CA GLU A 161 -25.51 5.76 10.26
C GLU A 161 -24.96 5.59 8.83
N GLN A 162 -24.32 6.63 8.29
CA GLN A 162 -23.68 6.61 6.98
C GLN A 162 -22.44 5.71 6.99
N LEU A 163 -21.60 5.80 8.03
CA LEU A 163 -20.43 4.93 8.17
C LEU A 163 -20.82 3.46 8.21
N ALA A 164 -21.81 3.10 9.05
CA ALA A 164 -22.32 1.74 9.16
C ALA A 164 -22.90 1.21 7.84
N LEU A 165 -23.52 2.08 7.04
CA LEU A 165 -24.11 1.71 5.76
C LEU A 165 -23.05 1.47 4.67
N PHE A 166 -22.04 2.33 4.57
CA PHE A 166 -21.11 2.34 3.43
C PHE A 166 -19.80 1.61 3.69
N MET A 167 -19.20 1.77 4.88
CA MET A 167 -17.84 1.32 5.16
C MET A 167 -17.61 -0.18 4.96
N PRO A 168 -18.51 -1.10 5.40
CA PRO A 168 -18.26 -2.53 5.26
C PRO A 168 -17.96 -2.93 3.81
N GLY A 169 -18.76 -2.44 2.85
CA GLY A 169 -18.60 -2.84 1.45
C GLY A 169 -17.43 -2.20 0.71
N ILE A 170 -16.97 -1.03 1.13
CA ILE A 170 -15.84 -0.33 0.49
C ILE A 170 -14.50 -0.76 1.09
N CYS A 171 -14.43 -0.98 2.41
CA CYS A 171 -13.21 -1.49 3.05
C CYS A 171 -12.93 -2.95 2.69
N ASP A 172 -13.98 -3.75 2.49
CA ASP A 172 -13.86 -5.17 2.18
C ASP A 172 -13.61 -5.45 0.68
N GLY A 173 -13.77 -4.44 -0.17
CA GLY A 173 -13.54 -4.48 -1.61
C GLY A 173 -14.70 -5.00 -2.45
N SER A 174 -15.85 -5.33 -1.85
CA SER A 174 -17.06 -5.75 -2.57
C SER A 174 -17.69 -4.62 -3.39
N LYS A 175 -17.46 -3.37 -3.00
CA LYS A 175 -17.84 -2.16 -3.73
C LYS A 175 -16.60 -1.33 -4.03
N ILE A 176 -16.55 -0.77 -5.23
CA ILE A 176 -15.53 0.20 -5.66
C ILE A 176 -16.25 1.52 -5.90
N GLY A 177 -15.77 2.60 -5.31
CA GLY A 177 -16.30 3.93 -5.55
C GLY A 177 -15.21 4.97 -5.74
N GLY A 178 -15.64 6.18 -6.10
CA GLY A 178 -14.82 7.37 -6.27
C GLY A 178 -15.62 8.62 -5.90
N MET A 179 -15.04 9.78 -6.15
CA MET A 179 -15.66 11.09 -5.87
C MET A 179 -15.87 11.84 -7.20
N CYS A 180 -17.03 12.49 -7.35
CA CYS A 180 -17.44 13.26 -8.52
C CYS A 180 -17.62 14.74 -8.19
#